data_AF-A0AAD7J7W7-F1
#
_entry.id   AF-A0AAD7J7W7-F1
#
_cell.length_a   1.000
_cell.length_b   1.000
_cell.length_c   1.000
_cell.angle_alpha   90.00
_cell.angle_beta   90.00
_cell.angle_gamma   90.00
#
_symmetry.space_group_name_H-M   'P 1'
#
loop_
_entity.id
_entity.type
_entity.pdbx_description
1 polymer ?
#
loop_
_entity_poly.entity_id
_entity_poly.type
_entity_poly.pdbx_seq_one_letter_code
_entity_poly.pdbx_strand_id
1 'polypeptide(L)'
;DDPRDASLETKFCLPATWYGESFDGLSTSGMFLSGLIMVTRNRYLAWPSVAFGIMSAINVHPLRAKDGAGSAGQLSSLVLCIMALVGSYLPLLMMT
;
A
#
# COMPACT_ATOMS: atom_id res chain seq x y z
N ASP A 1 -26.55 23.15 -36.43
CA ASP A 1 -26.25 22.49 -35.15
C ASP A 1 -26.53 21.01 -35.24
N ASP A 2 -25.62 20.30 -35.90
CA ASP A 2 -25.64 18.84 -35.87
C ASP A 2 -24.87 18.39 -34.62
N PRO A 3 -25.50 17.66 -33.68
CA PRO A 3 -24.83 17.17 -32.47
C PRO A 3 -23.72 16.12 -32.75
N ARG A 4 -23.50 15.74 -34.01
CA ARG A 4 -22.47 14.77 -34.45
C ARG A 4 -21.28 15.42 -35.15
N ASP A 5 -21.21 16.75 -35.16
CA ASP A 5 -20.13 17.50 -35.80
C ASP A 5 -18.80 17.29 -35.04
N ALA A 6 -17.86 16.59 -35.69
CA ALA A 6 -16.54 16.27 -35.14
C ALA A 6 -15.67 17.52 -34.94
N SER A 7 -15.99 18.66 -35.56
CA SER A 7 -15.24 19.91 -35.35
C SER A 7 -15.47 20.55 -33.98
N LEU A 8 -16.49 20.09 -33.24
CA LEU A 8 -16.82 20.53 -31.87
C LEU A 8 -16.34 19.55 -30.79
N GLU A 9 -15.55 18.55 -31.16
CA GLU A 9 -14.99 17.61 -30.19
C GLU A 9 -13.95 18.31 -29.30
N THR A 10 -14.07 18.16 -27.99
CA THR A 10 -13.10 18.68 -27.04
C THR A 10 -12.41 17.52 -26.35
N LYS A 11 -11.11 17.68 -26.07
CA LYS A 11 -10.34 16.66 -25.36
C LYS A 11 -10.99 16.42 -24.00
N PHE A 12 -11.35 15.18 -23.73
CA PHE A 12 -11.87 14.76 -22.44
C PHE A 12 -10.87 15.09 -21.33
N CYS A 13 -11.22 16.03 -20.47
CA CYS A 13 -10.46 16.41 -19.29
C CYS A 13 -11.29 16.08 -18.05
N LEU A 14 -10.71 15.30 -17.15
CA LEU A 14 -11.31 15.02 -15.86
C LEU A 14 -11.30 16.29 -15.00
N PRO A 15 -12.30 16.49 -14.12
CA PRO A 15 -12.28 17.58 -13.17
C PRO A 15 -10.98 17.57 -12.37
N ALA A 16 -10.41 18.75 -12.06
CA ALA A 16 -9.18 18.86 -11.26
C ALA A 16 -9.29 18.21 -9.86
N THR A 17 -10.52 17.91 -9.41
CA THR A 17 -10.83 17.22 -8.15
C THR A 17 -10.89 15.70 -8.27
N TRP A 18 -10.90 15.14 -9.49
CA TRP A 18 -10.69 13.72 -9.70
C TRP A 18 -9.20 13.43 -9.56
N TYR A 19 -8.80 13.19 -8.31
CA TYR A 19 -7.46 12.72 -7.96
C TYR A 19 -7.18 11.42 -8.73
N GLY A 20 -6.18 11.48 -9.60
CA GLY A 20 -5.55 10.29 -10.15
C GLY A 20 -4.93 9.45 -9.05
N GLU A 21 -4.78 8.17 -9.35
CA GLU A 21 -4.17 7.12 -8.53
C GLU A 21 -3.09 7.67 -7.59
N SER A 22 -3.42 7.72 -6.30
CA SER A 22 -2.53 8.27 -5.29
C SER A 22 -1.37 7.29 -5.12
N PHE A 23 -0.14 7.74 -5.40
CA PHE A 23 1.05 6.93 -5.15
C PHE A 23 1.14 6.59 -3.66
N ASP A 24 0.79 5.36 -3.31
CA ASP A 24 0.80 4.87 -1.93
C ASP A 24 2.22 4.43 -1.53
N GLY A 25 3.11 5.43 -1.40
CA GLY A 25 4.50 5.21 -1.02
C GLY A 25 4.66 4.58 0.36
N LEU A 26 3.66 4.69 1.24
CA LEU A 26 3.67 4.07 2.56
C LEU A 26 3.43 2.55 2.45
N SER A 27 2.50 2.11 1.60
CA SER A 27 2.28 0.69 1.35
C SER A 27 3.44 0.04 0.58
N THR A 28 4.02 0.76 -0.38
CA THR A 28 5.21 0.28 -1.11
C THR A 28 6.41 0.09 -0.19
N SER A 29 6.66 1.06 0.71
CA SER A 29 7.74 0.96 1.70
C SER A 29 7.49 -0.15 2.73
N GLY A 30 6.24 -0.41 3.12
CA GLY A 30 5.87 -1.54 3.97
C GLY A 30 6.23 -2.90 3.35
N MET A 31 5.90 -3.11 2.07
CA MET A 31 6.28 -4.34 1.36
C MET A 31 7.80 -4.50 1.25
N PHE A 32 8.52 -3.42 0.91
CA PHE A 32 9.98 -3.45 0.80
C PHE A 32 10.64 -3.78 2.13
N LEU A 33 10.22 -3.11 3.21
CA LEU A 33 10.78 -3.30 4.55
C LEU A 33 10.49 -4.71 5.07
N SER A 34 9.29 -5.24 4.80
CA SER A 34 8.92 -6.63 5.11
C SER A 34 9.81 -7.64 4.40
N GLY A 35 10.13 -7.42 3.12
CA GLY A 35 11.09 -8.24 2.38
C GLY A 35 12.51 -8.15 2.97
N LEU A 36 12.93 -6.95 3.34
CA LEU A 36 14.25 -6.71 3.93
C LEU A 36 14.40 -7.40 5.29
N ILE A 37 13.36 -7.42 6.12
CA ILE A 37 13.34 -8.16 7.40
C ILE A 37 13.45 -9.67 7.17
N MET A 38 12.77 -10.20 6.15
CA MET A 38 12.83 -11.63 5.85
C MET A 38 14.23 -12.08 5.40
N VAL A 39 14.95 -11.22 4.66
CA VAL A 39 16.32 -11.47 4.21
C VAL A 39 17.34 -11.26 5.33
N THR A 40 17.22 -10.17 6.07
CA THR A 40 18.21 -9.81 7.11
C THR A 40 17.97 -10.50 8.44
N ARG A 41 16.78 -11.04 8.68
CA ARG A 41 16.31 -11.58 9.97
C ARG A 41 16.59 -10.62 11.13
N ASN A 42 16.59 -9.31 10.89
CA ASN A 42 16.93 -8.31 11.89
C ASN A 42 15.71 -7.93 12.73
N ARG A 43 15.68 -8.41 13.98
CA ARG A 43 14.60 -8.17 14.95
C ARG A 43 14.35 -6.69 15.24
N TYR A 44 15.40 -5.86 15.25
CA TYR A 44 15.26 -4.44 15.60
C TYR A 44 14.51 -3.64 14.54
N LEU A 45 14.45 -4.14 13.30
CA LEU A 45 13.72 -3.51 12.20
C LEU A 45 12.26 -3.99 12.10
N ALA A 46 11.92 -5.13 12.72
CA ALA A 46 10.57 -5.71 12.65
C ALA A 46 9.51 -4.90 13.41
N TRP A 47 9.87 -4.31 14.56
CA TRP A 47 8.96 -3.47 15.33
C TRP A 47 8.60 -2.14 14.63
N PRO A 48 9.58 -1.36 14.12
CA PRO A 48 9.25 -0.14 13.39
C PRO A 48 8.48 -0.43 12.10
N SER A 49 8.74 -1.54 11.40
CA SER A 49 7.97 -1.88 10.19
C SER A 49 6.49 -2.14 10.47
N VAL A 50 6.17 -2.80 11.59
CA VAL A 50 4.78 -3.02 12.01
C VAL A 50 4.13 -1.71 12.43
N ALA A 51 4.84 -0.85 13.16
CA ALA A 51 4.33 0.49 13.50
C ALA A 51 4.03 1.32 12.25
N PHE A 52 4.92 1.31 11.24
CA PHE A 52 4.68 1.96 9.95
C PHE A 52 3.49 1.36 9.20
N GLY A 53 3.34 0.02 9.20
CA GLY A 53 2.17 -0.65 8.61
C GLY A 53 0.85 -0.25 9.27
N ILE A 54 0.82 -0.14 10.60
CA ILE A 54 -0.36 0.30 11.36
C ILE A 54 -0.69 1.76 11.03
N MET A 55 0.31 2.64 10.99
CA MET A 55 0.11 4.03 10.59
C MET A 55 -0.40 4.16 9.15
N SER A 56 0.04 3.26 8.25
CA SER A 56 -0.52 3.16 6.89
C SER A 56 -2.00 2.82 6.93
N ALA A 57 -2.37 1.77 7.67
CA ALA A 57 -3.75 1.30 7.75
C ALA A 57 -4.70 2.33 8.37
N ILE A 58 -4.25 3.11 9.35
CA ILE A 58 -5.08 4.15 9.98
C ILE A 58 -5.26 5.36 9.05
N ASN A 59 -4.24 5.72 8.26
CA ASN A 59 -4.30 6.89 7.37
C ASN A 59 -5.03 6.61 6.04
N VAL A 60 -5.40 5.36 5.75
CA VAL A 60 -6.18 5.01 4.55
C VAL A 60 -7.66 5.30 4.79
N HIS A 61 -8.21 6.24 4.01
CA HIS A 61 -9.65 6.50 4.00
C HIS A 61 -10.32 5.57 2.96
N PRO A 62 -11.09 4.54 3.38
CA PRO A 62 -11.59 3.49 2.47
C PRO A 62 -12.59 4.00 1.41
N LEU A 63 -13.22 5.15 1.66
CA LEU A 63 -14.13 5.85 0.74
C LEU A 63 -13.42 6.49 -0.48
N ARG A 64 -12.07 6.48 -0.51
CA ARG A 64 -11.26 7.10 -1.57
C ARG A 64 -10.60 6.10 -2.53
N ALA A 65 -10.80 4.80 -2.32
CA ALA A 65 -10.25 3.74 -3.15
C ALA A 65 -11.24 3.32 -4.24
N LYS A 66 -11.23 4.03 -5.37
CA LYS A 66 -11.94 3.58 -6.58
C LYS A 66 -11.03 2.63 -7.39
N ASP A 67 -11.49 1.39 -7.52
CA ASP A 67 -11.21 0.34 -8.52
C ASP A 67 -9.77 -0.11 -8.90
N GLY A 68 -8.69 0.50 -8.44
CA GLY A 68 -7.33 0.07 -8.82
C GLY A 68 -6.58 -0.77 -7.78
N ALA A 69 -6.64 -0.34 -6.53
CA ALA A 69 -5.91 -0.93 -5.41
C ALA A 69 -6.75 -0.75 -4.15
N GLY A 70 -7.88 -1.47 -4.10
CA GLY A 70 -8.75 -1.47 -2.93
C GLY A 70 -8.01 -1.90 -1.68
N SER A 71 -8.56 -1.53 -0.53
CA SER A 71 -8.15 -1.85 0.86
C SER A 71 -7.53 -3.23 1.13
N ALA A 72 -7.73 -4.22 0.25
CA ALA A 72 -7.04 -5.50 0.24
C ALA A 72 -5.51 -5.39 0.00
N GLY A 73 -5.04 -4.43 -0.81
CA GLY A 73 -3.62 -4.17 -1.04
C GLY A 73 -2.89 -3.62 0.19
N GLN A 74 -3.54 -2.75 0.97
CA GLN A 74 -2.95 -2.22 2.20
C GLN A 74 -3.12 -3.16 3.40
N LEU A 75 -4.23 -3.91 3.48
CA LEU A 75 -4.34 -4.99 4.47
C LEU A 75 -3.31 -6.09 4.22
N SER A 76 -3.04 -6.41 2.95
CA SER A 76 -1.99 -7.39 2.63
C SER A 76 -0.58 -6.90 2.98
N SER A 77 -0.26 -5.60 2.85
CA SER A 77 1.03 -5.07 3.29
C SER A 77 1.18 -5.08 4.83
N LEU A 78 0.10 -4.82 5.58
CA LEU A 78 0.08 -4.92 7.04
C LEU A 78 0.22 -6.37 7.50
N VAL A 79 -0.51 -7.30 6.89
CA VAL A 79 -0.40 -8.74 7.17
C VAL A 79 1.02 -9.23 6.86
N LEU A 80 1.63 -8.78 5.76
CA LEU A 80 3.02 -9.07 5.44
C LEU A 80 3.98 -8.60 6.54
N CYS A 81 3.82 -7.37 7.05
CA CYS A 81 4.66 -6.85 8.12
C CYS A 81 4.52 -7.68 9.42
N ILE A 82 3.30 -8.11 9.77
CA ILE A 82 3.06 -9.00 10.93
C ILE A 82 3.73 -10.37 10.71
N MET A 83 3.60 -10.95 9.52
CA MET A 83 4.22 -12.24 9.21
C MET A 83 5.74 -12.16 9.18
N ALA A 84 6.32 -11.04 8.74
CA ALA A 84 7.76 -10.80 8.84
C ALA A 84 8.23 -10.71 10.30
N LEU A 85 7.42 -10.12 11.19
CA LEU A 85 7.72 -10.11 12.62
C LEU A 85 7.73 -11.55 13.17
N VAL A 86 6.68 -12.33 12.93
CA VAL A 86 6.63 -13.76 13.34
C VAL A 86 7.81 -14.55 12.78
N GLY A 87 8.10 -14.41 11.48
CA GLY A 87 9.23 -15.06 10.82
C GLY A 87 10.59 -14.69 11.41
N SER A 88 10.76 -13.46 11.90
CA SER A 88 11.98 -13.04 12.59
C SER A 88 12.18 -13.70 13.97
N TYR A 89 11.09 -14.14 14.63
CA TYR A 89 11.14 -14.81 15.93
C TYR A 89 11.23 -16.35 15.83
N LEU A 90 10.85 -16.97 14.70
CA LEU A 90 10.99 -18.41 14.47
C LEU A 90 12.41 -19.00 14.69
N PRO A 91 13.51 -18.40 14.19
CA PRO A 91 14.85 -18.96 14.43
C PRO A 91 15.24 -18.97 15.91
N LEU A 92 14.68 -18.05 16.70
CA LEU A 92 14.88 -17.99 18.14
C LEU A 92 14.13 -19.12 18.87
N LEU A 93 12.94 -19.48 18.39
CA LEU A 93 12.15 -20.62 18.90
C LEU A 93 12.70 -21.99 18.48
N MET A 94 13.38 -22.09 17.33
CA MET A 94 14.00 -23.34 16.88
C MET A 94 15.35 -23.66 17.55
N MET A 95 16.05 -22.63 18.05
CA MET A 95 17.36 -22.81 18.71
C MET A 95 17.28 -23.00 20.23
N THR A 96 16.10 -22.82 20.83
CA THR A 96 15.81 -23.08 22.25
C THR A 96 15.14 -24.44 22.42
#